data_AF-A0A6I6JW24-F1
#
_entry.id   AF-A0A6I6JW24-F1
#
_cell.length_a   1.000
_cell.length_b   1.000
_cell.length_c   1.000
_cell.angle_alpha   90.00
_cell.angle_beta   90.00
_cell.angle_gamma   90.00
#
_symmetry.space_group_name_H-M   'P 1'
#
loop_
_entity.id
_entity.type
_entity.pdbx_description
1 polymer ?
#
loop_
_entity_poly.entity_id
_entity_poly.type
_entity_poly.pdbx_seq_one_letter_code
_entity_poly.pdbx_strand_id
1 'polypeptide(L)'
;MKTKSNVQKAILRSGAVIISFVLISFTVSAQEFWRKLLTHSSFNEIAIAMIETTDNKADVPVKAGERSNFQFYAVQEFDNDLNLESWMTTDFYFNLVFFKNEAEVESALELEDWMINENLFSPEKVNDEPMELEAWMISHEVWNS
;
A
#
# COMPACT_ATOMS: atom_id res chain seq x y z
N MET A 1 -46.94 21.98 -20.75
CA MET A 1 -47.21 20.53 -20.73
C MET A 1 -46.56 19.91 -19.50
N LYS A 2 -47.36 19.47 -18.52
CA LYS A 2 -46.94 18.64 -17.39
C LYS A 2 -47.16 17.18 -17.77
N THR A 3 -46.15 16.33 -17.67
CA THR A 3 -46.26 14.89 -17.35
C THR A 3 -44.91 14.31 -16.91
N LYS A 4 -44.27 14.87 -15.86
CA LYS A 4 -43.25 14.10 -15.12
C LYS A 4 -44.01 13.18 -14.18
N SER A 5 -44.25 11.94 -14.60
CA SER A 5 -45.04 11.00 -13.81
C SER A 5 -44.27 10.58 -12.55
N ASN A 6 -44.97 10.31 -11.46
CA ASN A 6 -44.36 9.79 -10.23
C ASN A 6 -43.58 8.48 -10.48
N VAL A 7 -43.94 7.74 -11.53
CA VAL A 7 -43.27 6.53 -12.01
C VAL A 7 -41.85 6.84 -12.51
N GLN A 8 -41.62 7.95 -13.23
CA GLN A 8 -40.28 8.32 -13.69
C GLN A 8 -39.33 8.66 -12.52
N LYS A 9 -39.85 9.31 -11.47
CA LYS A 9 -39.07 9.64 -10.27
C LYS A 9 -38.79 8.41 -9.41
N ALA A 10 -39.71 7.44 -9.41
CA ALA A 10 -39.52 6.14 -8.77
C ALA A 10 -38.50 5.26 -9.51
N ILE A 11 -38.57 5.18 -10.84
CA ILE A 11 -37.61 4.43 -11.68
C ILE A 11 -36.19 4.99 -11.54
N LEU A 12 -36.03 6.31 -11.48
CA LEU A 12 -34.71 6.92 -11.33
C LEU A 12 -34.08 6.60 -9.96
N ARG A 13 -34.89 6.58 -8.90
CA ARG A 13 -34.42 6.23 -7.55
C ARG A 13 -34.22 4.72 -7.36
N SER A 14 -35.08 3.88 -7.95
CA SER A 14 -34.91 2.42 -7.90
C SER A 14 -33.75 1.94 -8.77
N GLY A 15 -33.49 2.60 -9.90
CA GLY A 15 -32.33 2.31 -10.75
C GLY A 15 -31.00 2.51 -10.03
N ALA A 16 -30.85 3.62 -9.30
CA ALA A 16 -29.67 3.84 -8.46
C ALA A 16 -29.51 2.75 -7.39
N VAL A 17 -30.61 2.35 -6.72
CA VAL A 17 -30.59 1.29 -5.71
C VAL A 17 -30.21 -0.06 -6.30
N ILE A 18 -30.72 -0.41 -7.50
CA ILE A 18 -30.38 -1.66 -8.18
C ILE A 18 -28.89 -1.67 -8.61
N ILE A 19 -28.39 -0.55 -9.14
CA ILE A 19 -26.98 -0.42 -9.51
C ILE A 19 -26.08 -0.58 -8.28
N SER A 20 -26.43 0.04 -7.16
CA SER A 20 -25.69 -0.14 -5.89
C SER A 20 -25.73 -1.60 -5.41
N PHE A 21 -26.88 -2.27 -5.52
CA PHE A 21 -27.01 -3.67 -5.10
C PHE A 21 -26.19 -4.62 -5.99
N VAL A 22 -26.11 -4.35 -7.29
CA VAL A 22 -25.27 -5.10 -8.25
C VAL A 22 -23.79 -4.87 -7.98
N LEU A 23 -23.37 -3.62 -7.75
CA LEU A 23 -21.98 -3.30 -7.41
C LEU A 23 -21.57 -3.97 -6.09
N ILE A 24 -22.42 -3.90 -5.07
CA ILE A 24 -22.17 -4.56 -3.79
C ILE A 24 -22.14 -6.09 -3.98
N SER A 25 -23.06 -6.67 -4.75
CA SER A 25 -23.09 -8.12 -5.02
C SER A 25 -21.86 -8.60 -5.80
N PHE A 26 -21.32 -7.77 -6.71
CA PHE A 26 -20.06 -8.05 -7.40
C PHE A 26 -18.85 -7.92 -6.46
N THR A 27 -18.85 -6.97 -5.52
CA THR A 27 -17.79 -6.89 -4.50
C THR A 27 -17.84 -8.04 -3.50
N VAL A 28 -19.03 -8.52 -3.11
CA VAL A 28 -19.20 -9.64 -2.19
C VAL A 28 -18.81 -10.97 -2.86
N SER A 29 -19.11 -11.18 -4.14
CA SER A 29 -18.59 -12.34 -4.89
C SER A 29 -17.08 -12.24 -5.13
N ALA A 30 -16.56 -11.01 -5.29
CA ALA A 30 -15.14 -10.75 -5.40
C ALA A 30 -14.39 -10.86 -4.07
N GLN A 31 -15.07 -10.93 -2.92
CA GLN A 31 -14.43 -11.00 -1.60
C GLN A 31 -13.57 -12.26 -1.45
N GLU A 32 -14.05 -13.39 -1.96
CA GLU A 32 -13.29 -14.64 -1.96
C GLU A 32 -12.23 -14.68 -3.07
N PHE A 33 -12.50 -14.01 -4.19
CA PHE A 33 -11.56 -13.82 -5.30
C PHE A 33 -10.35 -12.96 -4.89
N TRP A 34 -10.57 -11.78 -4.28
CA TRP A 34 -9.49 -10.94 -3.74
C TRP A 34 -8.76 -11.63 -2.61
N ARG A 35 -9.42 -12.42 -1.76
CA ARG A 35 -8.72 -13.27 -0.79
C ARG A 35 -7.79 -14.24 -1.50
N LYS A 36 -8.27 -15.00 -2.49
CA LYS A 36 -7.46 -15.97 -3.24
C LYS A 36 -6.31 -15.30 -4.00
N LEU A 37 -6.56 -14.15 -4.60
CA LEU A 37 -5.59 -13.37 -5.34
C LEU A 37 -4.54 -12.76 -4.38
N LEU A 38 -4.92 -12.15 -3.26
CA LEU A 38 -3.95 -11.57 -2.32
C LEU A 38 -3.22 -12.61 -1.46
N THR A 39 -3.80 -13.80 -1.22
CA THR A 39 -3.14 -14.83 -0.41
C THR A 39 -2.25 -15.78 -1.21
N HIS A 40 -2.53 -15.99 -2.50
CA HIS A 40 -1.70 -16.87 -3.35
C HIS A 40 -0.91 -16.13 -4.43
N SER A 41 -1.23 -14.88 -4.76
CA SER A 41 -0.39 -14.12 -5.68
C SER A 41 0.79 -13.53 -4.92
N SER A 42 1.92 -14.23 -4.98
CA SER A 42 3.19 -13.54 -4.85
C SER A 42 3.24 -12.44 -5.93
N PHE A 43 3.67 -11.23 -5.58
CA PHE A 43 3.75 -10.09 -6.51
C PHE A 43 4.42 -10.45 -7.85
N ASN A 44 5.29 -11.47 -7.87
CA ASN A 44 5.91 -12.04 -9.05
C ASN A 44 4.90 -12.56 -10.10
N GLU A 45 3.85 -13.30 -9.70
CA GLU A 45 2.86 -13.84 -10.66
C GLU A 45 1.97 -12.74 -11.28
N ILE A 46 1.62 -11.71 -10.49
CA ILE A 46 0.86 -10.55 -10.97
C ILE A 46 1.73 -9.69 -11.91
N ALA A 47 3.02 -9.54 -11.62
CA ALA A 47 3.96 -8.83 -12.48
C ALA A 47 4.15 -9.54 -13.83
N ILE A 48 4.28 -10.88 -13.84
CA ILE A 48 4.39 -11.68 -15.07
C ILE A 48 3.13 -11.55 -15.94
N ALA A 49 1.94 -11.64 -15.32
CA ALA A 49 0.67 -11.52 -16.06
C ALA A 49 0.40 -10.11 -16.61
N MET A 50 0.90 -9.05 -15.97
CA MET A 50 0.79 -7.68 -16.49
C MET A 50 1.79 -7.40 -17.63
N ILE A 51 2.98 -8.00 -17.60
CA ILE A 51 3.97 -7.90 -18.69
C ILE A 51 3.49 -8.57 -19.98
N GLU A 52 2.71 -9.64 -19.88
CA GLU A 52 2.23 -10.41 -21.04
C GLU A 52 1.18 -9.67 -21.90
N THR A 53 0.68 -8.51 -21.45
CA THR A 53 -0.32 -7.73 -22.23
C THR A 53 0.29 -6.68 -23.16
N THR A 54 1.61 -6.54 -23.20
CA THR A 54 2.29 -5.57 -24.08
C THR A 54 3.36 -6.26 -24.92
N ASP A 55 2.95 -7.17 -25.81
CA ASP A 55 3.38 -7.20 -27.22
C ASP A 55 2.99 -8.51 -27.93
N ASN A 56 2.36 -8.34 -29.09
CA ASN A 56 2.19 -9.23 -30.24
C ASN A 56 2.64 -10.71 -30.15
N LYS A 57 1.64 -11.61 -30.25
CA LYS A 57 1.63 -12.96 -30.88
C LYS A 57 2.96 -13.72 -30.99
N ALA A 58 3.09 -14.79 -30.20
CA ALA A 58 3.55 -16.09 -30.69
C ALA A 58 2.93 -17.22 -29.86
N ASP A 59 2.10 -18.06 -30.49
CA ASP A 59 1.59 -19.30 -29.90
C ASP A 59 2.78 -20.23 -29.58
N VAL A 60 3.03 -20.48 -28.30
CA VAL A 60 3.88 -21.61 -27.86
C VAL A 60 3.05 -22.48 -26.92
N PRO A 61 2.76 -23.75 -27.26
CA PRO A 61 2.03 -24.63 -26.37
C PRO A 61 2.94 -25.04 -25.21
N VAL A 62 2.72 -24.44 -24.04
CA VAL A 62 3.38 -24.85 -22.80
C VAL A 62 2.86 -26.24 -22.41
N LYS A 63 3.66 -27.27 -22.69
CA LYS A 63 3.47 -28.59 -22.08
C LYS A 63 3.89 -28.50 -20.61
N ALA A 64 2.92 -28.71 -19.73
CA ALA A 64 3.18 -28.85 -18.30
C ALA A 64 4.06 -30.08 -18.04
N GLY A 65 5.26 -29.84 -17.52
CA GLY A 65 6.07 -30.90 -16.90
C GLY A 65 7.55 -30.89 -17.22
N GLU A 66 8.28 -29.79 -16.98
CA GLU A 66 9.73 -29.87 -16.81
C GLU A 66 10.19 -28.99 -15.63
N ARG A 67 10.99 -29.59 -14.76
CA ARG A 67 11.56 -28.98 -13.55
C ARG A 67 12.47 -27.83 -13.96
N SER A 68 12.01 -26.60 -13.77
CA SER A 68 12.79 -25.39 -14.08
C SER A 68 13.91 -25.21 -13.06
N ASN A 69 15.15 -25.36 -13.53
CA ASN A 69 16.33 -24.85 -12.84
C ASN A 69 16.23 -23.31 -12.84
N PHE A 70 16.04 -22.70 -11.67
CA PHE A 70 16.02 -21.25 -11.52
C PHE A 70 17.43 -20.68 -11.81
N GLN A 71 17.68 -20.35 -13.07
CA GLN A 71 18.84 -19.58 -13.50
C GLN A 71 18.57 -18.11 -13.13
N PHE A 72 19.24 -17.60 -12.11
CA PHE A 72 19.16 -16.19 -11.72
C PHE A 72 19.88 -15.35 -12.78
N TYR A 73 19.13 -14.72 -13.68
CA TYR A 73 19.68 -13.71 -14.57
C TYR A 73 19.79 -12.40 -13.78
N ALA A 74 21.00 -12.05 -13.33
CA ALA A 74 21.27 -10.71 -12.84
C ALA A 74 21.24 -9.77 -14.06
N VAL A 75 20.05 -9.24 -14.37
CA VAL A 75 19.89 -8.16 -15.33
C VAL A 75 20.52 -6.93 -14.68
N GLN A 76 21.55 -6.40 -15.32
CA GLN A 76 22.16 -5.15 -14.90
C GLN A 76 21.24 -4.02 -15.38
N GLU A 77 20.26 -3.66 -14.54
CA GLU A 77 19.42 -2.50 -14.76
C GLU A 77 20.23 -1.25 -14.44
N PHE A 78 20.47 -0.43 -15.46
CA PHE A 78 20.94 0.93 -15.27
C PHE A 78 19.73 1.86 -15.34
N ASP A 79 19.53 2.67 -14.32
CA ASP A 79 18.60 3.78 -14.41
C ASP A 79 19.06 4.74 -15.51
N ASN A 80 18.09 5.32 -16.22
CA ASN A 80 18.39 6.39 -17.17
C ASN A 80 19.02 7.58 -16.44
N ASP A 81 19.93 8.28 -17.12
CA ASP A 81 20.50 9.52 -16.59
C ASP A 81 19.38 10.50 -16.21
N LEU A 82 19.37 10.93 -14.95
CA LEU A 82 18.37 11.86 -14.45
C LEU A 82 18.65 13.26 -15.02
N ASN A 83 17.72 13.76 -15.82
CA ASN A 83 17.80 15.13 -16.34
C ASN A 83 17.31 16.11 -15.28
N LEU A 84 18.07 17.17 -15.04
CA LEU A 84 17.63 18.27 -14.18
C LEU A 84 16.64 19.16 -14.92
N GLU A 85 15.50 19.42 -14.29
CA GLU A 85 14.51 20.35 -14.80
C GLU A 85 14.91 21.81 -14.48
N SER A 86 14.38 22.77 -15.25
CA SER A 86 14.75 24.20 -15.11
C SER A 86 14.53 24.74 -13.69
N TRP A 87 13.45 24.32 -13.03
CA TRP A 87 13.17 24.73 -11.64
C TRP A 87 14.22 24.24 -10.63
N MET A 88 14.92 23.13 -10.92
CA MET A 88 15.94 22.54 -10.04
C MET A 88 17.28 23.27 -10.08
N THR A 89 17.49 24.13 -11.07
CA THR A 89 18.77 24.81 -11.32
C THR A 89 18.65 26.33 -11.33
N THR A 90 17.43 26.87 -11.34
CA THR A 90 17.23 28.32 -11.37
C THR A 90 17.36 28.91 -9.97
N ASP A 91 18.36 29.78 -9.77
CA ASP A 91 18.61 30.50 -8.51
C ASP A 91 17.37 31.20 -7.95
N PHE A 92 16.44 31.63 -8.79
CA PHE A 92 15.16 32.24 -8.40
C PHE A 92 14.41 31.41 -7.33
N TYR A 93 14.37 30.08 -7.47
CA TYR A 93 13.63 29.21 -6.54
C TYR A 93 14.39 28.93 -5.23
N PHE A 94 15.70 29.19 -5.19
CA PHE A 94 16.56 28.90 -4.05
C PHE A 94 17.08 30.16 -3.36
N ASN A 95 16.80 31.34 -3.92
CA ASN A 95 17.22 32.60 -3.36
C ASN A 95 16.43 32.92 -2.08
N LEU A 96 17.15 33.04 -0.97
CA LEU A 96 16.66 33.38 0.36
C LEU A 96 15.87 34.69 0.43
N VAL A 97 15.98 35.58 -0.58
CA VAL A 97 15.22 36.84 -0.62
C VAL A 97 13.69 36.61 -0.62
N PHE A 98 13.20 35.48 -1.14
CA PHE A 98 11.77 35.13 -1.10
C PHE A 98 11.33 34.48 0.22
N PHE A 99 12.27 33.89 0.95
CA PHE A 99 12.01 33.38 2.29
C PHE A 99 12.16 34.54 3.26
N LYS A 100 11.05 35.25 3.53
CA LYS A 100 10.96 36.03 4.76
C LYS A 100 11.25 35.08 5.91
N ASN A 101 12.46 35.15 6.44
CA ASN A 101 12.77 34.62 7.76
C ASN A 101 12.06 35.54 8.74
N GLU A 102 10.74 35.36 8.87
CA GLU A 102 10.06 35.80 10.06
C GLU A 102 10.74 34.99 11.17
N ALA A 103 11.42 35.68 12.08
CA ALA A 103 11.90 35.04 13.28
C ALA A 103 10.66 34.56 14.01
N GLU A 104 10.31 33.30 13.81
CA GLU A 104 9.21 32.66 14.52
C GLU A 104 9.60 32.68 15.99
N VAL A 105 8.98 33.60 16.72
CA VAL A 105 9.06 33.61 18.18
C VAL A 105 8.10 32.52 18.63
N GLU A 106 8.62 31.30 18.68
CA GLU A 106 7.91 30.20 19.31
C GLU A 106 7.75 30.52 20.81
N SER A 107 6.58 30.20 21.36
CA SER A 107 6.37 30.24 22.80
C SER A 107 7.37 29.32 23.50
N ALA A 108 7.85 29.72 24.67
CA ALA A 108 8.68 28.85 25.48
C ALA A 108 7.91 27.54 25.77
N LEU A 109 8.57 26.40 25.59
CA LEU A 109 8.02 25.10 25.98
C LEU A 109 7.81 25.09 27.49
N GLU A 110 6.56 24.94 27.90
CA GLU A 110 6.17 24.74 29.30
C GLU A 110 5.95 23.25 29.56
N LEU A 111 6.35 22.79 30.74
CA LEU A 111 6.02 21.43 31.16
C LEU A 111 4.56 21.39 31.60
N GLU A 112 3.77 20.54 30.95
CA GLU A 112 2.38 20.31 31.31
C GLU A 112 2.27 19.36 32.52
N ASP A 113 1.18 19.44 33.28
CA ASP A 113 0.98 18.67 34.53
C ASP A 113 1.15 17.15 34.35
N TRP A 114 0.80 16.61 33.18
CA TRP A 114 0.98 15.19 32.88
C TRP A 114 2.45 14.82 32.68
N MET A 115 3.29 15.73 32.19
CA MET A 115 4.72 15.47 31.93
C MET A 115 5.52 15.34 33.22
N ILE A 116 5.03 15.94 34.31
CA ILE A 116 5.67 15.90 35.64
C ILE A 116 5.00 14.91 36.59
N ASN A 117 3.95 14.22 36.14
CA ASN A 117 3.23 13.26 36.97
C ASN A 117 3.92 11.89 36.94
N GLU A 118 4.78 11.64 37.92
CA GLU A 118 5.50 10.37 38.12
C GLU A 118 4.59 9.13 38.12
N ASN A 119 3.31 9.27 38.48
CA ASN A 119 2.37 8.15 38.48
C ASN A 119 2.00 7.69 37.05
N LEU A 120 2.15 8.55 36.03
CA LEU A 120 1.91 8.20 34.63
C LEU A 120 3.09 7.44 34.00
N PHE A 121 4.28 7.54 34.61
CA PHE A 121 5.51 6.91 34.11
C PHE A 121 5.98 5.75 34.99
N SER A 122 5.38 5.59 36.17
CA SER A 122 5.61 4.44 37.02
C SER A 122 5.07 3.21 36.31
N PRO A 123 5.90 2.19 36.00
CA PRO A 123 5.37 0.92 35.55
C PRO A 123 4.49 0.41 36.68
N GLU A 124 3.19 0.26 36.40
CA GLU A 124 2.36 -0.59 37.23
C GLU A 124 3.13 -1.92 37.35
N LYS A 125 3.23 -2.48 38.56
CA LYS A 125 3.77 -3.83 38.72
C LYS A 125 2.75 -4.78 38.09
N VAL A 126 2.77 -4.84 36.77
CA VAL A 126 2.08 -5.85 36.01
C VAL A 126 2.82 -7.13 36.36
N ASN A 127 2.18 -8.01 37.13
CA ASN A 127 2.60 -9.40 37.23
C ASN A 127 2.30 -10.05 35.88
N ASP A 128 3.08 -9.69 34.88
CA ASP A 128 3.08 -10.43 33.62
C ASP A 128 3.70 -11.79 33.90
N GLU A 129 3.01 -12.84 33.46
CA GLU A 129 3.57 -14.18 33.46
C GLU A 129 4.89 -14.14 32.66
N PRO A 130 5.99 -14.73 33.16
CA PRO A 130 7.24 -14.73 32.44
C PRO A 130 7.02 -15.39 31.07
N MET A 131 7.30 -14.66 29.99
CA MET A 131 7.17 -15.20 28.64
C MET A 131 8.08 -16.43 28.49
N GLU A 132 7.51 -17.54 28.07
CA GLU A 132 8.28 -18.74 27.74
C GLU A 132 8.94 -18.58 26.37
N LEU A 133 10.19 -19.00 26.25
CA LEU A 133 10.88 -19.04 24.96
C LEU A 133 10.38 -20.25 24.17
N GLU A 134 9.83 -20.00 22.99
CA GLU A 134 9.43 -21.06 22.08
C GLU A 134 10.65 -21.72 21.43
N ALA A 135 10.56 -23.02 21.09
CA ALA A 135 11.69 -23.82 20.63
C ALA A 135 12.40 -23.26 19.38
N TRP A 136 11.68 -22.55 18.51
CA TRP A 136 12.25 -21.91 17.33
C TRP A 136 13.13 -20.69 17.68
N MET A 137 12.86 -20.00 18.80
CA MET A 137 13.62 -18.82 19.25
C MET A 137 15.04 -19.18 19.70
N ILE A 138 15.27 -20.45 20.02
CA ILE A 138 16.57 -20.99 20.46
C ILE A 138 17.16 -21.99 19.46
N SER A 139 16.54 -22.17 18.29
CA SER A 139 16.98 -23.17 17.32
C SER A 139 18.17 -22.67 16.50
N HIS A 140 19.34 -23.29 16.67
CA HIS A 140 20.52 -23.03 15.85
C HIS A 140 20.29 -23.27 14.36
N GLU A 141 19.37 -24.17 14.00
CA GLU A 141 19.00 -24.45 12.62
C GLU A 141 18.25 -23.28 11.97
N VAL A 142 17.46 -22.54 12.75
CA VAL A 142 16.70 -21.37 12.27
C VAL A 142 17.60 -20.14 12.13
N TRP A 143 18.56 -19.96 13.05
CA TRP A 143 19.30 -18.70 13.17
C TRP A 143 20.71 -18.69 12.59
N ASN A 144 21.32 -19.85 12.32
CA ASN A 144 22.67 -19.94 11.75
C ASN A 144 22.65 -20.49 10.33
N SER A 145 22.04 -19.76 9.40
CA SER A 145 22.18 -19.96 7.94
C SER A 145 23.34 -19.17 7.36
#